data_AF-A0A9D6QCS1-F1
#
_entry.id   AF-A0A9D6QCS1-F1
#
_cell.length_a   1.000
_cell.length_b   1.000
_cell.length_c   1.000
_cell.angle_alpha   90.00
_cell.angle_beta   90.00
_cell.angle_gamma   90.00
#
_symmetry.space_group_name_H-M   'P 1'
#
loop_
_entity.id
_entity.type
_entity.pdbx_description
1 polymer ?
#
loop_
_entity_poly.entity_id
_entity_poly.type
_entity_poly.pdbx_seq_one_letter_code
_entity_poly.pdbx_strand_id
1 'polypeptide(L)'
;MSAWLPVFAALAGAIVGGTISVLATWLSGRTQLRLALLRTAEDRATWAANRRLEQLDSFHRAVETLKVAAQSHRIWWAWHVRQTENDTPQWVKDLGDTRWAFEQAMRDVQLAASLMDDDLLSGFAEILKIYWSQVMVGDDPTSGMVSIEGAVENYRKQIAERYRLVTRSRLQGADAIGGDGQQI
;
A
#
# COMPACT_ATOMS: atom_id res chain seq x y z
N MET A 1 57.64 20.85 -56.78
CA MET A 1 56.49 19.93 -56.70
C MET A 1 56.26 19.55 -55.23
N SER A 2 55.46 20.31 -54.47
CA SER A 2 55.18 19.98 -53.04
C SER A 2 53.86 20.56 -52.49
N ALA A 3 53.01 21.16 -53.33
CA ALA A 3 51.80 21.87 -52.89
C ALA A 3 50.62 20.97 -52.48
N TRP A 4 50.70 19.65 -52.67
CA TRP A 4 49.57 18.73 -52.44
C TRP A 4 49.56 18.10 -51.04
N LEU A 5 50.72 18.01 -50.37
CA LEU A 5 50.86 17.44 -49.03
C LEU A 5 50.00 18.13 -47.94
N PRO A 6 49.90 19.48 -47.89
CA PRO A 6 49.08 20.16 -46.90
C PRO A 6 47.57 19.89 -47.08
N VAL A 7 47.14 19.74 -48.34
CA VAL A 7 45.72 19.49 -48.69
C VAL A 7 45.31 18.08 -48.24
N PHE A 8 46.16 17.07 -48.45
CA PHE A 8 45.91 15.71 -47.97
C PHE A 8 45.92 15.60 -46.44
N ALA A 9 46.82 16.32 -45.76
CA ALA A 9 46.86 16.35 -44.30
C ALA A 9 45.59 16.98 -43.69
N ALA A 10 45.08 18.07 -44.28
CA ALA A 10 43.86 18.72 -43.84
C ALA A 10 42.61 17.84 -44.07
N LEU A 11 42.54 17.14 -45.22
CA LEU A 11 41.45 16.20 -45.53
C LEU A 11 41.46 14.97 -44.61
N ALA A 12 42.64 14.40 -44.33
CA ALA A 12 42.77 13.29 -43.40
C ALA A 12 42.38 13.70 -41.97
N GLY A 13 42.78 14.90 -41.52
CA GLY A 13 42.39 15.43 -40.21
C GLY A 13 40.88 15.67 -40.07
N ALA A 14 40.22 16.16 -41.13
CA ALA A 14 38.78 16.39 -41.13
C ALA A 14 37.96 15.08 -41.09
N ILE A 15 38.42 14.03 -41.78
CA ILE A 15 37.77 12.72 -41.78
C ILE A 15 37.92 12.05 -40.40
N VAL A 16 39.11 12.11 -39.79
CA VAL A 16 39.36 11.54 -38.47
C VAL A 16 38.64 12.33 -37.37
N GLY A 17 38.64 13.67 -37.42
CA GLY A 17 37.91 14.51 -36.46
C GLY A 17 36.38 14.37 -36.56
N GLY A 18 35.85 14.25 -37.78
CA GLY A 18 34.43 14.01 -38.03
C GLY A 18 33.96 12.64 -37.54
N THR A 19 34.75 11.58 -37.77
CA THR A 19 34.42 10.22 -37.32
C THR A 19 34.46 10.07 -35.81
N ILE A 20 35.44 10.68 -35.13
CA ILE A 20 35.50 10.73 -33.65
C ILE A 20 34.29 11.46 -33.08
N SER A 21 33.87 12.58 -33.69
CA SER A 21 32.69 13.34 -33.23
C SER A 21 31.39 12.55 -33.38
N VAL A 22 31.21 11.80 -34.48
CA VAL A 22 30.04 10.93 -34.67
C VAL A 22 30.04 9.78 -33.65
N LEU A 23 31.19 9.17 -33.39
CA LEU A 23 31.32 8.11 -32.37
C LEU A 23 31.04 8.63 -30.96
N ALA A 24 31.57 9.80 -30.59
CA ALA A 24 31.30 10.45 -29.31
C ALA A 24 29.82 10.78 -29.15
N THR A 25 29.16 11.29 -30.20
CA THR A 25 27.73 11.60 -30.18
C THR A 25 26.88 10.32 -30.05
N TRP A 26 27.28 9.23 -30.72
CA TRP A 26 26.59 7.94 -30.64
C TRP A 26 26.75 7.25 -29.28
N LEU A 27 27.96 7.29 -28.69
CA LEU A 27 28.21 6.82 -27.32
C LEU A 27 27.44 7.64 -26.29
N SER A 28 27.44 8.96 -26.43
CA SER A 28 26.68 9.88 -25.57
C SER A 28 25.17 9.65 -25.67
N GLY A 29 24.64 9.44 -26.87
CA GLY A 29 23.22 9.10 -27.06
C GLY A 29 22.83 7.77 -26.41
N ARG A 30 23.71 6.76 -26.45
CA ARG A 30 23.47 5.46 -25.79
C ARG A 30 23.50 5.56 -24.26
N THR A 31 24.40 6.35 -23.67
CA THR A 31 24.44 6.55 -22.23
C THR A 31 23.24 7.38 -21.76
N GLN A 32 22.86 8.41 -22.49
CA GLN A 32 21.65 9.20 -22.21
C GLN A 32 20.37 8.36 -22.27
N LEU A 33 20.23 7.47 -23.26
CA LEU A 33 19.10 6.53 -23.35
C LEU A 33 19.05 5.57 -22.16
N ARG A 34 20.19 5.01 -21.75
CA ARG A 34 20.24 4.14 -20.56
C ARG A 34 19.85 4.88 -19.29
N LEU A 35 20.35 6.09 -19.08
CA LEU A 35 19.99 6.91 -17.93
C LEU A 35 18.49 7.30 -17.95
N ALA A 36 17.94 7.61 -19.11
CA ALA A 36 16.50 7.89 -19.25
C ALA A 36 15.62 6.66 -18.97
N LEU A 37 16.03 5.48 -19.43
CA LEU A 37 15.34 4.22 -19.13
C LEU A 37 15.41 3.88 -17.63
N LEU A 38 16.55 4.10 -16.98
CA LEU A 38 16.70 3.90 -15.53
C LEU A 38 15.79 4.85 -14.75
N ARG A 39 15.79 6.15 -15.07
CA ARG A 39 14.92 7.14 -14.43
C ARG A 39 13.43 6.83 -14.61
N THR A 40 13.02 6.45 -15.82
CA THR A 40 11.61 6.09 -16.05
C THR A 40 11.20 4.80 -15.33
N ALA A 41 12.10 3.84 -15.15
CA ALA A 41 11.86 2.67 -14.33
C ALA A 41 11.74 3.04 -12.84
N GLU A 42 12.56 3.96 -12.36
CA GLU A 42 12.55 4.49 -10.98
C GLU A 42 11.26 5.26 -10.67
N ASP A 43 10.84 6.15 -11.58
CA ASP A 43 9.59 6.90 -11.46
C ASP A 43 8.39 5.94 -11.38
N ARG A 44 8.38 4.88 -12.20
CA ARG A 44 7.33 3.84 -12.17
C ARG A 44 7.34 3.06 -10.86
N ALA A 45 8.50 2.70 -10.34
CA ALA A 45 8.63 1.98 -9.08
C ALA A 45 8.16 2.83 -7.90
N THR A 46 8.56 4.10 -7.86
CA THR A 46 8.14 5.07 -6.84
C THR A 46 6.64 5.33 -6.90
N TRP A 47 6.09 5.51 -8.10
CA TRP A 47 4.66 5.69 -8.30
C TRP A 47 3.86 4.46 -7.85
N ALA A 48 4.31 3.26 -8.20
CA ALA A 48 3.68 2.01 -7.75
C ALA A 48 3.73 1.87 -6.23
N ALA A 49 4.85 2.20 -5.59
CA ALA A 49 4.99 2.18 -4.13
C ALA A 49 4.07 3.20 -3.44
N ASN A 50 3.99 4.44 -3.95
CA ASN A 50 3.09 5.47 -3.40
C ASN A 50 1.63 5.05 -3.53
N ARG A 51 1.23 4.54 -4.70
CA ARG A 51 -0.14 4.03 -4.90
C ARG A 51 -0.46 2.88 -3.94
N ARG A 52 0.52 2.01 -3.66
CA ARG A 52 0.35 0.93 -2.69
C ARG A 52 0.21 1.44 -1.25
N LEU A 53 0.98 2.46 -0.87
CA LEU A 53 0.86 3.10 0.44
C LEU A 53 -0.50 3.79 0.62
N GLU A 54 -0.99 4.49 -0.40
CA GLU A 54 -2.32 5.12 -0.39
C GLU A 54 -3.44 4.07 -0.24
N GLN A 55 -3.35 2.95 -0.95
CA GLN A 55 -4.27 1.83 -0.79
C GLN A 55 -4.23 1.30 0.66
N LEU A 56 -3.04 1.07 1.22
CA LEU A 56 -2.88 0.52 2.57
C LEU A 56 -3.38 1.50 3.64
N ASP A 57 -3.19 2.81 3.47
CA ASP A 57 -3.72 3.84 4.37
C ASP A 57 -5.25 3.90 4.32
N SER A 58 -5.84 3.92 3.12
CA SER A 58 -7.29 3.85 2.96
C SER A 58 -7.87 2.60 3.61
N PHE A 59 -7.17 1.47 3.46
CA PHE A 59 -7.61 0.21 4.03
C PHE A 59 -7.49 0.18 5.56
N HIS A 60 -6.38 0.69 6.10
CA HIS A 60 -6.19 0.84 7.53
C HIS A 60 -7.30 1.69 8.16
N ARG A 61 -7.70 2.79 7.51
CA ARG A 61 -8.82 3.63 7.99
C ARG A 61 -10.14 2.85 8.04
N ALA A 62 -10.46 2.07 7.01
CA ALA A 62 -11.66 1.24 7.01
C ALA A 62 -11.66 0.24 8.19
N VAL A 63 -10.51 -0.37 8.48
CA VAL A 63 -10.36 -1.32 9.60
C VAL A 63 -10.46 -0.62 10.96
N GLU A 64 -9.94 0.60 11.11
CA GLU A 64 -10.14 1.40 12.33
C GLU A 64 -11.63 1.76 12.52
N THR A 65 -12.34 2.11 11.46
CA THR A 65 -13.80 2.33 11.52
C THR A 65 -14.54 1.06 11.95
N LEU A 66 -14.17 -0.10 11.38
CA LEU A 66 -14.73 -1.39 11.78
C LEU A 66 -14.48 -1.70 13.26
N LYS A 67 -13.27 -1.43 13.76
CA LYS A 67 -12.93 -1.63 15.17
C LYS A 67 -13.83 -0.81 16.11
N VAL A 68 -14.03 0.47 15.81
CA VAL A 68 -14.90 1.35 16.61
C VAL A 68 -16.37 0.89 16.54
N ALA A 69 -16.82 0.47 15.36
CA ALA A 69 -18.17 -0.05 15.19
C ALA A 69 -18.38 -1.39 15.95
N ALA A 70 -17.40 -2.29 15.89
CA ALA A 70 -17.40 -3.55 16.63
C ALA A 70 -17.48 -3.30 18.14
N GLN A 71 -16.70 -2.35 18.65
CA GLN A 71 -16.74 -1.93 20.05
C GLN A 71 -18.09 -1.38 20.47
N SER A 72 -18.68 -0.50 19.66
CA SER A 72 -19.99 0.06 19.94
C SER A 72 -21.07 -1.04 19.98
N HIS A 73 -21.01 -1.99 19.04
CA HIS A 73 -21.96 -3.09 18.95
C HIS A 73 -21.78 -4.12 20.09
N ARG A 74 -20.53 -4.42 20.49
CA ARG A 74 -20.26 -5.24 21.67
C ARG A 74 -20.79 -4.60 22.95
N ILE A 75 -20.58 -3.30 23.12
CA ILE A 75 -21.08 -2.55 24.28
C ILE A 75 -22.59 -2.67 24.38
N TRP A 76 -23.30 -2.56 23.25
CA TRP A 76 -24.75 -2.77 23.21
C TRP A 76 -25.11 -4.19 23.67
N TRP A 77 -24.50 -5.23 23.12
CA TRP A 77 -24.76 -6.63 23.51
C TRP A 77 -24.49 -6.88 24.99
N ALA A 78 -23.34 -6.41 25.49
CA ALA A 78 -22.94 -6.58 26.88
C ALA A 78 -23.90 -5.89 27.86
N TRP A 79 -24.49 -4.77 27.44
CA TRP A 79 -25.52 -4.09 28.22
C TRP A 79 -26.86 -4.81 28.13
N HIS A 80 -27.30 -5.19 26.92
CA HIS A 80 -28.59 -5.85 26.68
C HIS A 80 -28.70 -7.19 27.43
N VAL A 81 -27.64 -8.00 27.41
CA VAL A 81 -27.59 -9.29 28.13
C VAL A 81 -27.67 -9.12 29.66
N ARG A 82 -27.25 -7.96 30.19
CA ARG A 82 -27.21 -7.69 31.63
C ARG A 82 -28.48 -7.02 32.18
N GLN A 83 -29.44 -6.66 31.33
CA GLN A 83 -30.60 -5.91 31.77
C GLN A 83 -31.86 -6.75 32.01
N THR A 84 -32.51 -6.44 33.14
CA THR A 84 -33.87 -6.85 33.52
C THR A 84 -34.87 -5.69 33.57
N GLU A 85 -34.44 -4.43 33.40
CA GLU A 85 -35.29 -3.22 33.54
C GLU A 85 -34.98 -2.12 32.51
N ASN A 86 -36.04 -1.49 31.99
CA ASN A 86 -36.18 -0.77 30.69
C ASN A 86 -35.37 0.51 30.41
N ASP A 87 -34.41 0.96 31.22
CA ASP A 87 -33.70 2.24 30.96
C ASP A 87 -32.30 2.05 30.35
N THR A 88 -32.18 2.39 29.05
CA THR A 88 -30.91 2.41 28.31
C THR A 88 -30.10 3.67 28.63
N PRO A 89 -28.85 3.55 29.14
CA PRO A 89 -28.00 4.71 29.37
C PRO A 89 -27.73 5.48 28.07
N GLN A 90 -27.72 6.82 28.13
CA GLN A 90 -27.53 7.69 26.96
C GLN A 90 -26.22 7.46 26.18
N TRP A 91 -25.21 6.84 26.80
CA TRP A 91 -23.94 6.52 26.16
C TRP A 91 -23.97 5.19 25.39
N VAL A 92 -24.97 4.33 25.62
CA VAL A 92 -25.21 3.12 24.84
C VAL A 92 -26.06 3.52 23.63
N LYS A 93 -25.50 3.35 22.44
CA LYS A 93 -26.22 3.60 21.18
C LYS A 93 -27.28 2.53 20.95
N ASP A 94 -28.32 2.85 20.19
CA ASP A 94 -29.38 1.91 19.83
C ASP A 94 -28.84 0.68 19.05
N LEU A 95 -29.57 -0.44 19.12
CA LEU A 95 -29.23 -1.66 18.38
C LEU A 95 -29.15 -1.39 16.87
N GLY A 96 -30.16 -0.73 16.32
CA GLY A 96 -30.25 -0.46 14.89
C GLY A 96 -29.02 0.31 14.42
N ASP A 97 -28.66 1.36 15.15
CA ASP A 97 -27.50 2.20 14.84
C ASP A 97 -26.18 1.44 14.95
N THR A 98 -25.96 0.69 16.04
CA THR A 98 -24.69 -0.03 16.25
C THR A 98 -24.53 -1.18 15.26
N ARG A 99 -25.60 -1.93 15.00
CA ARG A 99 -25.59 -3.03 14.03
C ARG A 99 -25.38 -2.52 12.62
N TRP A 100 -26.12 -1.49 12.21
CA TRP A 100 -25.98 -0.91 10.88
C TRP A 100 -24.56 -0.36 10.67
N ALA A 101 -24.03 0.38 11.63
CA ALA A 101 -22.66 0.90 11.55
C ALA A 101 -21.62 -0.23 11.45
N PHE A 102 -21.81 -1.32 12.20
CA PHE A 102 -20.92 -2.49 12.14
C PHE A 102 -21.00 -3.20 10.78
N GLU A 103 -22.20 -3.51 10.30
CA GLU A 103 -22.40 -4.16 9.00
C GLU A 103 -21.90 -3.30 7.84
N GLN A 104 -22.08 -1.99 7.91
CA GLN A 104 -21.56 -1.06 6.92
C GLN A 104 -20.02 -1.05 6.92
N ALA A 105 -19.40 -0.95 8.10
CA ALA A 105 -17.94 -0.98 8.21
C ALA A 105 -17.35 -2.33 7.74
N MET A 106 -18.05 -3.45 7.98
CA MET A 106 -17.67 -4.76 7.45
C MET A 106 -17.68 -4.75 5.91
N ARG A 107 -18.72 -4.18 5.28
CA ARG A 107 -18.79 -4.06 3.81
C ARG A 107 -17.68 -3.17 3.25
N ASP A 108 -17.38 -2.06 3.93
CA ASP A 108 -16.32 -1.14 3.50
C ASP A 108 -14.94 -1.81 3.58
N VAL A 109 -14.67 -2.56 4.66
CA VAL A 109 -13.45 -3.37 4.78
C VAL A 109 -13.42 -4.48 3.73
N GLN A 110 -14.53 -5.16 3.46
CA GLN A 110 -14.61 -6.18 2.42
C GLN A 110 -14.26 -5.61 1.04
N LEU A 111 -14.84 -4.46 0.69
CA LEU A 111 -14.59 -3.80 -0.58
C LEU A 111 -13.14 -3.36 -0.67
N ALA A 112 -12.59 -2.76 0.38
CA ALA A 112 -11.19 -2.36 0.40
C ALA A 112 -10.23 -3.57 0.37
N ALA A 113 -10.56 -4.68 1.03
CA ALA A 113 -9.79 -5.93 0.99
C ALA A 113 -9.84 -6.60 -0.39
N SER A 114 -10.96 -6.51 -1.12
CA SER A 114 -11.10 -7.07 -2.47
C SER A 114 -10.20 -6.39 -3.51
N LEU A 115 -9.70 -5.19 -3.20
CA LEU A 115 -8.75 -4.45 -4.02
C LEU A 115 -7.29 -4.71 -3.60
N MET A 116 -7.07 -5.62 -2.64
CA MET A 116 -5.78 -5.93 -2.02
C MET A 116 -5.31 -7.35 -2.32
N ASP A 117 -4.15 -7.73 -1.77
CA ASP A 117 -3.59 -9.09 -1.93
C ASP A 117 -4.47 -10.16 -1.27
N ASP A 118 -4.46 -11.37 -1.82
CA ASP A 118 -5.27 -12.53 -1.36
C ASP A 118 -5.10 -12.85 0.13
N ASP A 119 -3.90 -12.66 0.68
CA ASP A 119 -3.62 -12.87 2.09
C ASP A 119 -4.49 -11.98 2.99
N LEU A 120 -4.67 -10.71 2.61
CA LEU A 120 -5.49 -9.78 3.40
C LEU A 120 -6.96 -10.21 3.31
N LEU A 121 -7.43 -10.62 2.13
CA LEU A 121 -8.78 -11.16 1.96
C LEU A 121 -9.02 -12.36 2.89
N SER A 122 -8.04 -13.25 3.03
CA SER A 122 -8.15 -14.43 3.89
C SER A 122 -8.32 -14.08 5.37
N GLY A 123 -7.57 -13.09 5.88
CA GLY A 123 -7.70 -12.63 7.26
C GLY A 123 -9.05 -11.96 7.54
N PHE A 124 -9.62 -11.28 6.54
CA PHE A 124 -10.97 -10.72 6.66
C PHE A 124 -12.07 -11.80 6.63
N ALA A 125 -11.88 -12.86 5.83
CA ALA A 125 -12.80 -14.00 5.79
C ALA A 125 -12.92 -14.70 7.16
N GLU A 126 -11.86 -14.71 7.97
CA GLU A 126 -11.89 -15.21 9.34
C GLU A 126 -12.80 -14.36 10.23
N ILE A 127 -12.73 -13.02 10.13
CA ILE A 127 -13.62 -12.10 10.86
C ILE A 127 -15.08 -12.35 10.48
N LEU A 128 -15.37 -12.49 9.18
CA LEU A 128 -16.72 -12.81 8.68
C LEU A 128 -17.23 -14.15 9.23
N LYS A 129 -16.36 -15.16 9.29
CA LYS A 129 -16.70 -16.48 9.82
C LYS A 129 -17.07 -16.40 11.30
N ILE A 130 -16.30 -15.66 12.11
CA ILE A 130 -16.60 -15.45 13.54
C ILE A 130 -17.96 -14.76 13.68
N TYR A 131 -18.20 -13.68 12.92
CA TYR A 131 -19.48 -12.96 12.97
C TYR A 131 -20.68 -13.85 12.65
N TRP A 132 -20.62 -14.62 11.56
CA TRP A 132 -21.72 -15.52 11.20
C TRP A 132 -21.92 -16.63 12.22
N SER A 133 -20.84 -17.32 12.63
CA SER A 133 -20.95 -18.51 13.48
C SER A 133 -21.24 -18.20 14.94
N GLN A 134 -20.71 -17.11 15.49
CA GLN A 134 -20.77 -16.83 16.93
C GLN A 134 -21.75 -15.70 17.28
N VAL A 135 -21.99 -14.74 16.38
CA VAL A 135 -22.86 -13.59 16.67
C VAL A 135 -24.24 -13.75 16.05
N MET A 136 -24.33 -14.23 14.80
CA MET A 136 -25.62 -14.36 14.10
C MET A 136 -26.33 -15.68 14.39
N VAL A 137 -25.57 -16.77 14.55
CA VAL A 137 -26.10 -18.13 14.74
C VAL A 137 -25.76 -18.70 16.13
N GLY A 138 -24.81 -18.10 16.83
CA GLY A 138 -24.33 -18.60 18.13
C GLY A 138 -25.22 -18.21 19.31
N ASP A 139 -25.08 -18.96 20.40
CA ASP A 139 -25.85 -18.76 21.64
C ASP A 139 -25.30 -17.64 22.53
N ASP A 140 -24.06 -17.18 22.30
CA ASP A 140 -23.42 -16.08 23.05
C ASP A 140 -22.84 -15.02 22.09
N PRO A 141 -23.69 -14.09 21.61
CA PRO A 141 -23.27 -13.01 20.73
C PRO A 141 -22.29 -12.05 21.41
N THR A 142 -22.25 -11.97 22.74
CA THR A 142 -21.32 -11.09 23.46
C THR A 142 -19.89 -11.61 23.35
N SER A 143 -19.68 -12.91 23.60
CA SER A 143 -18.38 -13.56 23.41
C SER A 143 -17.95 -13.56 21.94
N GLY A 144 -18.89 -13.76 21.01
CA GLY A 144 -18.64 -13.62 19.58
C GLY A 144 -18.10 -12.23 19.20
N MET A 145 -18.70 -11.17 19.73
CA MET A 145 -18.25 -9.80 19.49
C MET A 145 -16.87 -9.49 20.10
N VAL A 146 -16.52 -10.05 21.27
CA VAL A 146 -15.16 -9.96 21.83
C VAL A 146 -14.14 -10.61 20.89
N SER A 147 -14.49 -11.77 20.33
CA SER A 147 -13.63 -12.49 19.39
C SER A 147 -13.44 -11.70 18.09
N ILE A 148 -14.49 -11.02 17.60
CA ILE A 148 -14.40 -10.10 16.46
C ILE A 148 -13.46 -8.94 16.77
N GLU A 149 -13.57 -8.27 17.91
CA GLU A 149 -12.66 -7.18 18.28
C GLU A 149 -11.19 -7.64 18.29
N GLY A 150 -10.92 -8.81 18.86
CA GLY A 150 -9.60 -9.41 18.86
C GLY A 150 -9.07 -9.69 17.45
N ALA A 151 -9.92 -10.25 16.59
CA ALA A 151 -9.58 -10.53 15.19
C ALA A 151 -9.33 -9.25 14.39
N VAL A 152 -10.17 -8.22 14.55
CA VAL A 152 -9.98 -6.90 13.92
C VAL A 152 -8.69 -6.24 14.39
N GLU A 153 -8.35 -6.30 15.69
CA GLU A 153 -7.09 -5.76 16.20
C GLU A 153 -5.86 -6.50 15.65
N ASN A 154 -5.94 -7.82 15.51
CA ASN A 154 -4.86 -8.59 14.88
C ASN A 154 -4.72 -8.21 13.40
N TYR A 155 -5.84 -8.09 12.70
CA TYR A 155 -5.88 -7.71 11.29
C TYR A 155 -5.28 -6.32 11.04
N ARG A 156 -5.61 -5.36 11.90
CA ARG A 156 -5.02 -4.01 11.93
C ARG A 156 -3.49 -4.04 12.06
N LYS A 157 -2.96 -4.90 12.94
CA LYS A 157 -1.50 -5.07 13.11
C LYS A 157 -0.84 -5.62 11.84
N GLN A 158 -1.48 -6.58 11.18
CA GLN A 158 -0.97 -7.14 9.90
C GLN A 158 -0.89 -6.06 8.81
N ILE A 159 -1.91 -5.19 8.71
CA ILE A 159 -1.91 -4.07 7.76
C ILE A 159 -0.78 -3.08 8.09
N ALA A 160 -0.60 -2.74 9.38
CA ALA A 160 0.47 -1.84 9.81
C ALA A 160 1.86 -2.41 9.51
N GLU A 161 2.05 -3.72 9.63
CA GLU A 161 3.30 -4.39 9.24
C GLU A 161 3.55 -4.29 7.73
N ARG A 162 2.54 -4.55 6.90
CA ARG A 162 2.64 -4.38 5.44
C ARG A 162 2.97 -2.94 5.05
N TYR A 163 2.34 -1.96 5.71
CA TYR A 163 2.65 -0.54 5.50
C TYR A 163 4.12 -0.22 5.79
N ARG A 164 4.67 -0.75 6.91
CA ARG A 164 6.08 -0.59 7.25
C ARG A 164 7.01 -1.24 6.22
N LEU A 165 6.66 -2.42 5.72
CA LEU A 165 7.45 -3.12 4.71
C LEU A 165 7.52 -2.34 3.39
N VAL A 166 6.38 -1.84 2.89
CA VAL A 166 6.33 -1.02 1.67
C VAL A 166 7.07 0.30 1.85
N THR A 167 6.96 0.92 3.02
CA THR A 167 7.71 2.14 3.34
C THR A 167 9.23 1.88 3.34
N ARG A 168 9.67 0.77 3.93
CA ARG A 168 11.08 0.38 3.95
C ARG A 168 11.61 0.07 2.56
N SER A 169 10.87 -0.69 1.74
CA SER A 169 11.29 -1.00 0.37
C SER A 169 11.39 0.25 -0.50
N ARG A 170 10.50 1.24 -0.29
CA ARG A 170 10.58 2.54 -0.95
C ARG A 170 11.88 3.27 -0.58
N LEU A 171 12.25 3.30 0.70
CA LEU A 171 13.47 3.98 1.15
C LEU A 171 14.74 3.26 0.65
N GLN A 172 14.78 1.93 0.73
CA GLN A 172 15.93 1.16 0.24
C GLN A 172 16.12 1.24 -1.28
N GLY A 173 15.03 1.29 -2.05
CA GLY A 173 15.07 1.54 -3.49
C GLY A 173 15.59 2.93 -3.85
N ALA A 174 15.34 3.94 -3.00
CA ALA A 174 15.87 5.28 -3.15
C ALA A 174 17.36 5.39 -2.69
N ASP A 175 17.71 4.73 -1.59
CA ASP A 175 19.06 4.77 -0.99
C ASP A 175 20.10 3.99 -1.82
N ALA A 176 19.72 2.88 -2.46
CA ALA A 176 20.61 2.09 -3.31
C ALA A 176 21.13 2.85 -4.55
N ILE A 177 20.53 4.00 -4.89
CA ILE A 177 20.84 4.79 -6.10
C ILE A 177 21.58 6.09 -5.74
N GLY A 178 21.40 6.62 -4.51
CA GLY A 178 22.13 7.80 -4.02
C GLY A 178 23.61 7.56 -3.68
N GLY A 179 23.99 6.30 -3.43
CA GLY A 179 25.36 5.92 -3.04
C GLY A 179 26.38 5.79 -4.17
N ASP A 180 25.93 5.48 -5.40
CA ASP A 180 26.81 5.23 -6.55
C ASP A 180 27.14 6.50 -7.37
N GLY A 181 26.55 7.65 -7.00
CA GLY A 181 26.77 8.93 -7.67
C GLY A 181 27.98 9.75 -7.17
N GLN A 182 28.74 9.25 -6.19
CA GLN A 182 29.87 9.99 -5.58
C GLN A 182 31.27 9.41 -5.88
N GLN A 183 31.40 8.53 -6.87
CA GLN A 183 32.70 8.03 -7.34
C GLN A 183 32.87 8.17 -8.85
N ILE A 184 32.99 9.40 -9.36
CA ILE A 184 33.75 9.69 -10.61
C ILE A 184 34.51 11.00 -10.41
#